data_AF-A0AB39QND3-F1
#
_entry.id   AF-A0AB39QND3-F1
#
_cell.length_a   1.000
_cell.length_b   1.000
_cell.length_c   1.000
_cell.angle_alpha   90.00
_cell.angle_beta   90.00
_cell.angle_gamma   90.00
#
_symmetry.space_group_name_H-M   'P 1'
#
loop_
_entity.id
_entity.type
_entity.pdbx_description
1 polymer ?
#
loop_
_entity_poly.entity_id
_entity_poly.type
_entity_poly.pdbx_seq_one_letter_code
_entity_poly.pdbx_strand_id
1 'polypeptide(L)'
;MSAPERAKGPGGADGALVIRVVKGQASAAELAALTTVLLARAAALAAVDPCPLEPRPVAAWRRPERLATHRDPRGWRVTGGRAA
;
A
#
# COMPACT_ATOMS: atom_id res chain seq x y z
N MET A 1 -15.21 -44.61 18.81
CA MET A 1 -15.54 -43.63 17.75
C MET A 1 -14.95 -42.30 18.15
N SER A 2 -13.67 -42.08 17.81
CA SER A 2 -12.94 -40.85 18.16
C SER A 2 -13.17 -39.80 17.08
N ALA A 3 -13.57 -38.60 17.51
CA ALA A 3 -13.58 -37.42 16.66
C ALA A 3 -12.15 -37.08 16.22
N PRO A 4 -11.92 -36.57 14.99
CA PRO A 4 -10.61 -36.11 14.60
C PRO A 4 -10.29 -34.84 15.39
N GLU A 5 -9.25 -34.95 16.22
CA GLU A 5 -8.59 -33.81 16.85
C GLU A 5 -8.15 -32.87 15.74
N ARG A 6 -8.86 -31.74 15.59
CA ARG A 6 -8.42 -30.65 14.73
C ARG A 6 -7.06 -30.22 15.22
N ALA A 7 -6.02 -30.54 14.46
CA ALA A 7 -4.68 -30.03 14.67
C ALA A 7 -4.79 -28.51 14.89
N LYS A 8 -4.42 -28.08 16.09
CA LYS A 8 -4.19 -26.67 16.44
C LYS A 8 -3.04 -26.20 15.53
N GLY A 9 -3.36 -25.63 14.37
CA GLY A 9 -2.40 -24.83 13.62
C GLY A 9 -1.86 -23.72 14.52
N PRO A 10 -0.66 -23.18 14.27
CA PRO A 10 -0.06 -22.14 15.11
C PRO A 10 -0.84 -20.81 14.94
N GLY A 11 -2.02 -20.74 15.54
CA GLY A 11 -2.74 -19.51 15.81
C GLY A 11 -2.32 -19.03 17.19
N GLY A 12 -1.60 -17.89 17.24
CA GLY A 12 -1.30 -17.26 18.53
C GLY A 12 -0.09 -16.33 18.61
N ALA A 13 0.51 -15.87 17.51
CA ALA A 13 1.48 -14.77 17.53
C ALA A 13 1.06 -13.61 16.60
N ASP A 14 -0.26 -13.41 16.47
CA ASP A 14 -0.93 -12.48 15.56
C ASP A 14 -0.91 -11.02 16.08
N GLY A 15 0.21 -10.64 16.71
CA GLY A 15 0.45 -9.30 17.25
C GLY A 15 1.92 -8.85 17.16
N ALA A 16 2.81 -9.71 16.66
CA ALA A 16 4.16 -9.29 16.31
C ALA A 16 4.14 -8.70 14.90
N LEU A 17 4.50 -7.42 14.75
CA LEU A 17 4.66 -6.76 13.45
C LEU A 17 5.83 -7.41 12.68
N VAL A 18 5.57 -8.54 12.02
CA VAL A 18 6.58 -9.29 11.24
C VAL A 18 6.55 -8.91 9.76
N ILE A 19 7.73 -8.64 9.19
CA ILE A 19 7.91 -8.35 7.76
C ILE A 19 8.12 -9.68 7.03
N ARG A 20 7.24 -10.01 6.08
CA ARG A 20 7.34 -11.22 5.27
C ARG A 20 7.97 -10.91 3.90
N VAL A 21 9.06 -11.61 3.57
CA VAL A 21 9.66 -11.57 2.23
C VAL A 21 8.95 -12.60 1.35
N VAL A 22 8.28 -12.14 0.28
CA VAL A 22 7.49 -13.01 -0.62
C VAL A 22 8.33 -13.61 -1.73
N LYS A 23 9.37 -12.90 -2.18
CA LYS A 23 10.25 -13.34 -3.27
C LYS A 23 11.66 -12.80 -3.05
N GLY A 24 12.67 -13.56 -3.45
CA GLY A 24 14.07 -13.21 -3.27
C GLY A 24 14.56 -13.48 -1.85
N GLN A 25 15.73 -12.95 -1.52
CA GLN A 25 16.30 -12.96 -0.17
C GLN A 25 16.63 -11.52 0.19
N ALA A 26 16.29 -11.11 1.41
CA ALA A 26 16.67 -9.81 1.96
C ALA A 26 17.80 -10.01 2.96
N SER A 27 18.86 -9.24 2.81
CA SER A 27 19.94 -9.20 3.79
C SER A 27 19.46 -8.57 5.11
N ALA A 28 20.18 -8.86 6.20
CA ALA A 28 19.90 -8.25 7.49
C ALA A 28 19.96 -6.71 7.44
N ALA A 29 20.89 -6.15 6.64
CA ALA A 29 21.04 -4.71 6.46
C ALA A 29 19.81 -4.07 5.79
N GLU A 30 19.25 -4.73 4.77
CA GLU A 30 18.05 -4.23 4.08
C GLU A 30 16.81 -4.28 4.99
N LEU A 31 16.66 -5.35 5.78
CA LEU A 31 15.57 -5.45 6.77
C LEU A 31 15.70 -4.40 7.88
N ALA A 32 16.92 -4.12 8.34
CA ALA A 32 17.18 -3.07 9.32
C ALA A 32 16.85 -1.67 8.76
N ALA A 33 17.26 -1.40 7.52
CA ALA A 33 16.96 -0.13 6.84
C ALA A 33 15.44 0.07 6.67
N LEU A 34 14.73 -0.96 6.20
CA LEU A 34 13.28 -0.91 6.07
C LEU A 34 12.58 -0.66 7.40
N THR A 35 12.98 -1.39 8.46
CA THR A 35 12.43 -1.22 9.80
C THR A 35 12.68 0.20 10.33
N THR A 36 13.87 0.76 10.10
CA THR A 36 14.23 2.13 10.50
C THR A 36 13.31 3.15 9.84
N VAL A 37 13.07 3.02 8.53
CA VAL A 37 12.15 3.91 7.79
C VAL A 37 10.73 3.80 8.32
N LEU A 38 10.26 2.59 8.61
CA LEU A 38 8.91 2.38 9.16
C LEU A 38 8.76 3.02 10.55
N LEU A 39 9.75 2.84 11.43
CA LEU A 39 9.74 3.47 12.77
C LEU A 39 9.81 5.00 12.68
N ALA A 40 10.65 5.55 11.81
CA ALA A 40 10.74 6.99 11.59
C ALA A 40 9.40 7.58 11.10
N ARG A 41 8.72 6.88 10.18
CA ARG A 41 7.39 7.29 9.70
C ARG A 41 6.33 7.17 10.79
N ALA A 42 6.36 6.09 11.59
CA ALA A 42 5.43 5.93 12.70
C ALA A 42 5.61 7.04 13.75
N ALA A 43 6.85 7.40 14.07
CA ALA A 43 7.15 8.52 14.96
C ALA A 43 6.65 9.86 14.39
N ALA A 44 6.85 10.10 13.09
CA ALA A 44 6.35 11.30 12.43
C ALA A 44 4.80 11.37 12.46
N LEU A 45 4.11 10.25 12.22
CA LEU A 45 2.65 10.19 12.30
C LEU A 45 2.14 10.40 13.73
N ALA A 46 2.84 9.86 14.74
CA ALA A 46 2.48 10.04 16.14
C ALA A 46 2.72 11.47 16.65
N ALA A 47 3.67 12.21 16.04
CA ALA A 47 3.99 13.59 16.39
C ALA A 47 3.01 14.62 15.80
N VAL A 48 2.19 14.23 14.82
CA VAL A 48 1.16 15.10 14.24
C VAL A 48 -0.11 14.96 15.08
N ASP A 49 -0.56 16.07 15.67
CA ASP A 49 -1.86 16.18 16.35
C ASP A 49 -2.96 15.68 15.39
N PRO A 50 -4.06 15.03 15.85
CA PRO A 50 -5.11 14.52 14.98
C PRO A 50 -5.90 15.69 14.36
N CYS A 51 -5.28 16.36 13.39
CA CYS A 51 -5.91 17.24 12.45
C CYS A 51 -6.91 16.39 11.65
N PRO A 52 -8.12 16.89 11.35
CA PRO A 52 -9.08 16.17 10.52
C PRO A 52 -8.38 15.64 9.28
N LEU A 53 -8.44 14.31 9.09
CA LEU A 53 -7.75 13.57 8.03
C LEU A 53 -7.80 14.39 6.74
N GLU A 54 -6.66 14.93 6.31
CA GLU A 54 -6.57 15.40 4.93
C GLU A 54 -7.01 14.23 4.05
N PRO A 55 -7.88 14.47 3.04
CA PRO A 55 -8.35 13.41 2.17
C PRO A 55 -7.13 12.64 1.66
N ARG A 56 -7.03 11.36 2.04
CA ARG A 56 -5.91 10.50 1.62
C ARG A 56 -5.73 10.70 0.13
N PRO A 57 -4.51 10.97 -0.38
CA PRO A 57 -4.29 11.15 -1.80
C PRO A 57 -4.78 9.89 -2.52
N VAL A 58 -5.98 9.99 -3.09
CA VAL A 58 -6.59 8.91 -3.84
C VAL A 58 -5.85 8.89 -5.15
N ALA A 59 -5.25 7.75 -5.47
CA ALA A 59 -4.58 7.60 -6.74
C ALA A 59 -5.62 7.89 -7.85
N ALA A 60 -5.39 8.96 -8.61
CA ALA A 60 -6.31 9.51 -9.59
C ALA A 60 -6.34 8.65 -10.87
N TRP A 61 -6.45 7.33 -10.71
CA TRP A 61 -6.61 6.37 -11.79
C TRP A 61 -7.90 6.72 -12.53
N ARG A 62 -7.75 7.50 -13.60
CA ARG A 62 -8.85 7.73 -14.53
C ARG A 62 -8.97 6.49 -15.39
N ARG A 63 -10.19 5.97 -15.49
CA ARG A 63 -10.57 4.90 -16.40
C ARG A 63 -10.34 5.40 -17.84
N PRO A 64 -9.32 4.91 -18.56
CA PRO A 64 -9.03 5.39 -19.92
C PRO A 64 -10.22 5.19 -20.86
N GLU A 65 -11.03 4.16 -20.63
CA GLU A 65 -12.25 3.86 -21.38
C GLU A 65 -13.38 4.91 -21.22
N ARG A 66 -13.31 5.76 -20.19
CA ARG A 66 -14.28 6.84 -19.94
C ARG A 66 -13.83 8.20 -20.44
N LEU A 67 -12.61 8.29 -20.99
CA LEU A 67 -12.10 9.49 -21.63
C LEU A 67 -12.23 9.33 -23.14
N ALA A 68 -12.74 10.37 -23.82
CA ALA A 68 -12.72 10.40 -25.27
C ALA A 68 -11.26 10.27 -25.73
N THR A 69 -10.94 9.16 -26.39
CA THR A 69 -9.56 8.80 -26.73
C THR A 69 -8.93 9.86 -27.62
N HIS A 70 -9.72 10.54 -28.45
CA HIS A 70 -9.28 11.55 -29.40
C HIS A 70 -10.39 12.58 -29.63
N ARG A 71 -10.03 13.87 -29.84
CA ARG A 71 -10.96 14.92 -30.26
C ARG A 71 -11.11 15.05 -31.77
N ASP A 72 -10.13 14.53 -32.53
CA ASP A 72 -10.04 14.61 -33.98
C ASP A 72 -9.65 13.22 -34.52
N PRO A 73 -10.30 12.69 -35.58
CA PRO A 73 -9.94 11.42 -36.20
C PRO A 73 -8.49 11.32 -36.70
N ARG A 74 -7.75 12.44 -36.85
CA ARG A 74 -6.33 12.48 -37.23
C ARG A 74 -5.38 12.90 -36.10
N GLY A 75 -5.93 13.20 -34.91
CA GLY A 75 -5.16 13.73 -33.78
C GLY A 75 -5.09 12.75 -32.62
N TRP A 76 -3.89 12.29 -32.25
CA TRP A 76 -3.67 11.38 -31.13
C TRP A 76 -3.40 12.08 -29.78
N ARG A 77 -3.34 13.42 -29.75
CA ARG A 77 -3.07 14.18 -28.53
C ARG A 77 -4.37 14.55 -27.84
N VAL A 78 -4.50 14.10 -26.60
CA VAL A 78 -5.49 14.60 -25.64
C VAL A 78 -4.73 15.53 -24.68
N THR A 79 -4.87 16.85 -24.85
CA THR A 79 -4.42 17.79 -23.82
C THR A 79 -5.38 17.69 -22.64
N GLY A 80 -5.06 16.80 -21.71
CA GLY A 80 -5.75 16.68 -20.43
C GLY A 80 -5.46 17.92 -19.58
N GLY A 81 -6.46 18.81 -19.45
CA GLY A 81 -6.41 19.90 -18.49
C GLY A 81 -6.22 19.35 -17.09
N ARG A 82 -5.06 19.64 -16.49
CA ARG A 82 -4.88 19.58 -15.04
C ARG A 82 -5.70 20.72 -14.45
N ALA A 83 -6.95 20.45 -14.11
CA ALA A 83 -7.70 21.33 -13.22
C ALA A 83 -7.11 21.17 -11.81
N ALA A 84 -6.88 22.32 -11.18
CA ALA A 84 -6.39 22.51 -9.82
C ALA A 84 -7.25 21.80 -8.77
#